data_AF-A0A661YYP1-F1
#
_entry.id   AF-A0A661YYP1-F1
#
_cell.length_a   1.000
_cell.length_b   1.000
_cell.length_c   1.000
_cell.angle_alpha   90.00
_cell.angle_beta   90.00
_cell.angle_gamma   90.00
#
_symmetry.space_group_name_H-M   'P 1'
#
loop_
_entity.id
_entity.type
_entity.pdbx_description
1 polymer ?
#
loop_
_entity_poly.entity_id
_entity_poly.type
_entity_poly.pdbx_seq_one_letter_code
_entity_poly.pdbx_strand_id
1 'polypeptide(L)'
;MIIAGLSAITEFDIKKIIALSTLRQLGLIITSLSLNQVDITFFHLLTHAIFKALLFICAGNLILQFSHSQDLRQFGNVLTNLPITTAAIIISKIALCGIPFMAGFYSKDIIIEMSLQSNFNLFITRIILLGVIITIIYSVRFILFIVLNPSLHPSNHSTTNFDANLNLPITIITLYVIP
;
A
#
# COMPACT_ATOMS: atom_id res chain seq x y z
N MET A 1 3.58 -12.42 -8.60
CA MET A 1 3.31 -12.13 -7.17
C MET A 1 4.59 -12.17 -6.32
N ILE A 2 5.31 -13.29 -6.24
CA ILE A 2 6.49 -13.44 -5.35
C ILE A 2 7.66 -12.52 -5.75
N ILE A 3 8.09 -12.54 -7.01
CA ILE A 3 9.27 -11.80 -7.49
C ILE A 3 9.11 -10.30 -7.20
N ALA A 4 7.95 -9.73 -7.55
CA ALA A 4 7.62 -8.34 -7.27
C ALA A 4 7.60 -8.01 -5.77
N GLY A 5 7.16 -8.96 -4.94
CA GLY A 5 7.17 -8.80 -3.49
C GLY A 5 8.58 -8.81 -2.91
N LEU A 6 9.45 -9.71 -3.37
CA LEU A 6 10.84 -9.80 -2.94
C LEU A 6 11.62 -8.54 -3.35
N SER A 7 11.46 -8.06 -4.59
CA SER A 7 12.09 -6.82 -5.03
C SER A 7 11.60 -5.60 -4.24
N ALA A 8 10.33 -5.57 -3.82
CA ALA A 8 9.80 -4.50 -2.98
C ALA A 8 10.44 -4.43 -1.58
N ILE A 9 11.04 -5.53 -1.09
CA ILE A 9 11.77 -5.54 0.20
C ILE A 9 13.12 -4.84 0.05
N THR A 10 13.81 -5.04 -1.06
CA THR A 10 15.17 -4.51 -1.28
C THR A 10 15.18 -3.08 -1.81
N GLU A 11 14.09 -2.64 -2.43
CA GLU A 11 14.00 -1.30 -3.02
C GLU A 11 13.86 -0.19 -1.98
N PHE A 12 14.43 0.98 -2.28
CA PHE A 12 14.33 2.16 -1.42
C PHE A 12 13.58 3.32 -2.08
N ASP A 13 13.42 3.33 -3.40
CA ASP A 13 12.59 4.36 -4.05
C ASP A 13 11.11 4.18 -3.69
N ILE A 14 10.49 5.19 -3.06
CA ILE A 14 9.08 5.13 -2.64
C ILE A 14 8.16 4.76 -3.81
N LYS A 15 8.32 5.41 -4.97
CA LYS A 15 7.49 5.15 -6.16
C LYS A 15 7.67 3.72 -6.68
N LYS A 16 8.91 3.18 -6.65
CA LYS A 16 9.18 1.80 -7.06
C LYS A 16 8.56 0.79 -6.10
N ILE A 17 8.65 1.02 -4.79
CA ILE A 17 7.99 0.16 -3.79
C ILE A 17 6.47 0.14 -4.02
N ILE A 18 5.85 1.31 -4.27
CA ILE A 18 4.41 1.39 -4.56
C ILE A 18 4.08 0.66 -5.88
N ALA A 19 4.87 0.83 -6.94
CA ALA A 19 4.67 0.13 -8.22
C ALA A 19 4.84 -1.40 -8.08
N LEU A 20 5.85 -1.87 -7.36
CA LEU A 20 6.04 -3.30 -7.14
C LEU A 20 4.88 -3.91 -6.33
N SER A 21 4.31 -3.13 -5.42
CA SER A 21 3.10 -3.53 -4.71
C SER A 21 1.85 -3.60 -5.60
N THR A 22 1.75 -2.85 -6.71
CA THR A 22 0.68 -3.02 -7.71
C THR A 22 0.88 -4.30 -8.52
N LEU A 23 2.10 -4.54 -9.01
CA LEU A 23 2.44 -5.73 -9.78
C LEU A 23 2.17 -7.01 -8.99
N ARG A 24 2.42 -6.97 -7.67
CA ARG A 24 2.11 -8.08 -6.77
C ARG A 24 0.60 -8.32 -6.62
N GLN A 25 -0.20 -7.26 -6.43
CA GLN A 25 -1.66 -7.39 -6.29
C GLN A 25 -2.35 -7.73 -7.61
N LEU A 26 -1.85 -7.25 -8.75
CA LEU A 26 -2.27 -7.70 -10.08
C LEU A 26 -2.08 -9.21 -10.22
N GLY A 27 -0.98 -9.77 -9.69
CA GLY A 27 -0.81 -11.21 -9.61
C GLY A 27 -1.96 -11.91 -8.86
N LEU A 28 -2.44 -11.34 -7.75
CA LEU A 28 -3.57 -11.86 -6.99
C LEU A 28 -4.90 -11.71 -7.75
N ILE A 29 -5.11 -10.58 -8.42
CA ILE A 29 -6.30 -10.33 -9.27
C ILE A 29 -6.37 -11.33 -10.43
N ILE A 30 -5.24 -11.62 -11.08
CA ILE A 30 -5.20 -12.60 -12.18
C ILE A 30 -5.45 -14.01 -11.62
N THR A 31 -4.93 -14.35 -10.43
CA THR A 31 -5.24 -15.64 -9.81
C THR A 31 -6.71 -15.77 -9.42
N SER A 32 -7.36 -14.70 -8.97
CA SER A 32 -8.80 -14.76 -8.66
C SER A 32 -9.69 -14.84 -9.89
N LEU A 33 -9.25 -14.30 -11.03
CA LEU A 33 -9.93 -14.51 -12.30
C LEU A 33 -9.88 -15.99 -12.71
N SER A 34 -8.76 -16.67 -12.46
CA SER A 34 -8.66 -18.11 -12.73
C SER A 34 -9.57 -18.97 -11.84
N LEU A 35 -9.97 -18.46 -10.67
CA LEU A 35 -10.94 -19.09 -9.76
C LEU A 35 -12.40 -18.91 -10.22
N ASN A 36 -12.63 -18.28 -11.38
CA ASN A 36 -13.96 -17.94 -11.91
C ASN A 36 -14.78 -17.01 -10.99
N GLN A 37 -14.13 -16.23 -10.13
CA GLN A 37 -14.78 -15.32 -9.18
C GLN A 37 -14.79 -13.86 -9.68
N VAL A 38 -15.48 -13.61 -10.79
CA VAL A 38 -15.44 -12.31 -11.49
C VAL A 38 -15.90 -11.15 -10.60
N ASP A 39 -16.99 -11.30 -9.86
CA ASP A 39 -17.56 -10.23 -9.03
C ASP A 39 -16.58 -9.80 -7.92
N ILE A 40 -15.96 -10.77 -7.25
CA ILE A 40 -14.97 -10.53 -6.20
C ILE A 40 -13.70 -9.92 -6.80
N THR A 41 -13.28 -10.36 -8.00
CA THR A 41 -12.10 -9.78 -8.67
C THR A 41 -12.31 -8.31 -9.00
N PHE A 42 -13.50 -7.94 -9.48
CA PHE A 42 -13.83 -6.57 -9.82
C PHE A 42 -13.88 -5.69 -8.57
N PHE A 43 -14.50 -6.17 -7.50
CA PHE A 43 -14.50 -5.49 -6.21
C PHE A 43 -13.07 -5.29 -5.67
N HIS A 44 -12.21 -6.31 -5.77
CA HIS A 44 -10.80 -6.18 -5.37
C HIS A 44 -10.03 -5.17 -6.23
N LEU A 45 -10.31 -5.12 -7.54
CA LEU A 45 -9.69 -4.17 -8.44
C LEU A 45 -10.05 -2.73 -8.08
N LEU A 46 -11.32 -2.46 -7.74
CA LEU A 46 -11.78 -1.13 -7.33
C LEU A 46 -11.14 -0.69 -6.00
N THR A 47 -11.19 -1.54 -4.98
CA THR A 47 -10.57 -1.24 -3.68
C THR A 47 -9.06 -1.06 -3.80
N HIS A 48 -8.39 -1.88 -4.62
CA HIS A 48 -6.98 -1.73 -4.93
C HIS A 48 -6.67 -0.40 -5.62
N ALA A 49 -7.50 0.06 -6.56
CA ALA A 49 -7.31 1.34 -7.23
C ALA A 49 -7.34 2.51 -6.23
N ILE A 50 -8.28 2.49 -5.28
CA ILE A 50 -8.40 3.50 -4.21
C ILE A 50 -7.15 3.51 -3.32
N PHE A 51 -6.65 2.33 -2.88
CA PHE A 51 -5.43 2.24 -2.07
C PHE A 51 -4.22 2.82 -2.79
N LYS A 52 -4.08 2.55 -4.09
CA LYS A 52 -2.96 3.04 -4.88
C LYS A 52 -3.05 4.53 -5.17
N ALA A 53 -4.25 5.05 -5.47
CA ALA A 53 -4.46 6.48 -5.59
C ALA A 53 -4.04 7.21 -4.31
N LEU A 54 -4.46 6.72 -3.14
CA LEU A 54 -4.08 7.30 -1.86
C LEU A 54 -2.57 7.28 -1.62
N LEU A 55 -1.92 6.13 -1.86
CA LEU A 55 -0.46 5.99 -1.68
C LEU A 55 0.34 6.89 -2.62
N PHE A 56 -0.07 7.03 -3.88
CA PHE A 56 0.63 7.89 -4.84
C PHE A 56 0.45 9.37 -4.54
N ILE A 57 -0.73 9.80 -4.09
CA ILE A 57 -0.97 11.20 -3.67
C ILE A 57 -0.12 11.52 -2.43
N CYS A 58 -0.13 10.65 -1.41
CA CYS A 58 0.68 10.86 -0.21
C CYS A 58 2.18 10.81 -0.51
N ALA A 59 2.65 9.89 -1.35
CA ALA A 59 4.04 9.84 -1.80
C ALA A 59 4.44 11.09 -2.58
N GLY A 60 3.55 11.63 -3.40
CA GLY A 60 3.76 12.90 -4.09
C GLY A 60 3.97 14.05 -3.11
N ASN A 61 3.14 14.14 -2.06
CA ASN A 61 3.30 15.16 -1.03
C ASN A 61 4.64 15.00 -0.28
N LEU A 62 5.01 13.76 0.09
CA LEU A 62 6.31 13.50 0.71
C LEU A 62 7.48 13.96 -0.17
N ILE A 63 7.47 13.61 -1.46
CA ILE A 63 8.55 13.98 -2.38
C ILE A 63 8.67 15.51 -2.49
N LEU A 64 7.56 16.24 -2.53
CA LEU A 64 7.55 17.70 -2.59
C LEU A 64 8.17 18.33 -1.34
N GLN A 65 7.80 17.84 -0.16
CA GLN A 65 8.28 18.40 1.10
C GLN A 65 9.74 18.10 1.43
N PHE A 66 10.25 16.96 0.94
CA PHE A 66 11.63 16.54 1.11
C PHE A 66 12.48 16.85 -0.13
N SER A 67 12.30 18.03 -0.73
CA SER A 67 13.15 18.55 -1.82
C SER A 67 13.34 17.61 -3.01
N HIS A 68 12.27 16.95 -3.45
CA HIS A 68 12.26 15.97 -4.53
C HIS A 68 13.05 14.68 -4.29
N SER A 69 13.49 14.41 -3.06
CA SER A 69 14.06 13.11 -2.70
C SER A 69 13.00 12.01 -2.81
N GLN A 70 13.42 10.84 -3.29
CA GLN A 70 12.54 9.67 -3.46
C GLN A 70 13.00 8.48 -2.61
N ASP A 71 14.18 8.59 -2.01
CA ASP A 71 14.80 7.54 -1.22
C ASP A 71 14.14 7.45 0.16
N LEU A 72 13.50 6.31 0.42
CA LEU A 72 12.82 5.97 1.67
C LEU A 72 13.70 6.20 2.91
N ARG A 73 15.03 6.09 2.77
CA ARG A 73 15.99 6.27 3.88
C ARG A 73 16.14 7.71 4.34
N GLN A 74 15.83 8.66 3.47
CA GLN A 74 15.93 10.09 3.76
C GLN A 74 14.67 10.63 4.46
N PHE A 75 13.54 9.93 4.28
CA PHE A 75 12.33 10.21 5.03
C PHE A 75 12.50 9.70 6.46
N GLY A 76 12.28 10.61 7.40
CA GLY A 76 12.34 10.30 8.82
C GLY A 76 11.45 11.26 9.58
N ASN A 77 10.96 10.81 10.73
CA ASN A 77 10.08 11.55 11.63
C ASN A 77 8.90 12.28 10.95
N VAL A 78 8.36 11.68 9.89
CA VAL A 78 7.35 12.32 9.04
C VAL A 78 6.05 12.56 9.82
N LEU A 79 5.79 11.77 10.87
CA LEU A 79 4.59 11.90 11.71
C LEU A 79 4.46 13.30 12.33
N THR A 80 5.59 13.91 12.71
CA THR A 80 5.60 15.25 13.31
C THR A 80 5.41 16.36 12.26
N ASN A 81 5.96 16.18 11.06
CA ASN A 81 5.92 17.18 10.00
C ASN A 81 4.60 17.13 9.20
N LEU A 82 4.08 15.94 8.93
CA LEU A 82 2.88 15.68 8.15
C LEU A 82 1.99 14.62 8.81
N PRO A 83 1.20 14.96 9.83
CA PRO A 83 0.37 13.99 10.54
C PRO A 83 -0.72 13.38 9.65
N ILE A 84 -1.34 14.17 8.76
CA ILE A 84 -2.43 13.70 7.90
C ILE A 84 -1.93 12.71 6.84
N THR A 85 -0.81 13.02 6.17
CA THR A 85 -0.28 12.12 5.13
C THR A 85 0.28 10.84 5.72
N THR A 86 0.92 10.90 6.89
CA THR A 86 1.42 9.70 7.57
C THR A 86 0.29 8.80 8.02
N ALA A 87 -0.77 9.35 8.62
CA ALA A 87 -1.96 8.59 8.96
C ALA A 87 -2.57 7.90 7.72
N ALA A 88 -2.73 8.65 6.63
CA ALA A 88 -3.26 8.13 5.37
C ALA A 88 -2.41 6.99 4.76
N ILE A 89 -1.08 7.14 4.79
CA ILE A 89 -0.14 6.11 4.35
C ILE A 89 -0.28 4.85 5.20
N ILE A 90 -0.33 4.99 6.53
CA ILE A 90 -0.46 3.87 7.47
C ILE A 90 -1.78 3.14 7.23
N ILE A 91 -2.91 3.87 7.16
CA ILE A 91 -4.24 3.31 6.88
C ILE A 91 -4.23 2.54 5.57
N SER A 92 -3.67 3.12 4.49
CA SER A 92 -3.61 2.45 3.19
C SER A 92 -2.75 1.17 3.19
N LYS A 93 -1.60 1.20 3.87
CA LYS A 93 -0.71 0.02 3.99
C LYS A 93 -1.34 -1.09 4.83
N ILE A 94 -2.04 -0.73 5.91
CA ILE A 94 -2.83 -1.63 6.75
C ILE A 94 -3.97 -2.27 5.92
N ALA A 95 -4.67 -1.47 5.12
CA ALA A 95 -5.70 -1.96 4.19
C ALA A 95 -5.12 -2.94 3.16
N LEU A 96 -3.92 -2.66 2.62
CA LEU A 96 -3.23 -3.54 1.68
C LEU A 96 -2.82 -4.89 2.31
N CYS A 97 -2.49 -4.90 3.60
CA CYS A 97 -2.24 -6.12 4.36
C CYS A 97 -3.52 -6.97 4.50
N GLY A 98 -4.68 -6.34 4.59
CA GLY A 98 -5.98 -7.01 4.73
C GLY A 98 -6.40 -7.19 6.20
N ILE A 99 -6.13 -6.19 7.04
CA ILE A 99 -6.55 -6.19 8.45
C ILE A 99 -8.09 -6.13 8.54
N PRO A 100 -8.72 -6.85 9.50
CA PRO A 100 -10.17 -6.88 9.64
C PRO A 100 -10.78 -5.48 9.74
N PHE A 101 -12.00 -5.32 9.22
CA PHE A 101 -12.71 -4.04 9.14
C PHE A 101 -11.99 -2.97 8.31
N MET A 102 -11.20 -3.36 7.32
CA MET A 102 -10.67 -2.44 6.31
C MET A 102 -11.16 -2.88 4.93
N ALA A 103 -11.32 -1.97 3.97
CA ALA A 103 -11.86 -2.32 2.64
C ALA A 103 -11.09 -3.46 1.93
N GLY A 104 -9.80 -3.62 2.25
CA GLY A 104 -8.96 -4.68 1.69
C GLY A 104 -9.30 -6.08 2.22
N PHE A 105 -9.84 -6.19 3.44
CA PHE A 105 -10.25 -7.46 4.04
C PHE A 105 -11.42 -8.09 3.27
N TYR A 106 -12.47 -7.29 3.00
CA TYR A 106 -13.68 -7.75 2.31
C TYR A 106 -13.44 -8.29 0.90
N SER A 107 -12.30 -7.98 0.28
CA SER A 107 -11.96 -8.51 -1.05
C SER A 107 -10.87 -9.58 -0.97
N LYS A 108 -9.74 -9.24 -0.33
CA LYS A 108 -8.54 -10.09 -0.34
C LYS A 108 -8.74 -11.37 0.46
N ASP A 109 -9.45 -11.32 1.59
CA ASP A 109 -9.63 -12.49 2.45
C ASP A 109 -10.55 -13.51 1.78
N ILE A 110 -11.65 -13.04 1.17
CA ILE A 110 -12.57 -13.89 0.39
C ILE A 110 -11.84 -14.55 -0.78
N ILE A 111 -10.94 -13.85 -1.48
CA ILE A 111 -10.13 -14.45 -2.56
C ILE A 111 -9.25 -15.59 -2.02
N ILE A 112 -8.64 -15.40 -0.86
CA ILE A 112 -7.78 -16.41 -0.24
C ILE A 112 -8.62 -17.61 0.21
N GLU A 113 -9.76 -17.38 0.86
CA GLU A 113 -10.68 -18.43 1.30
C GLU A 113 -11.16 -19.28 0.12
N MET A 114 -11.62 -18.64 -0.96
CA MET A 114 -12.03 -19.33 -2.19
C MET A 114 -10.88 -20.13 -2.80
N SER A 115 -9.66 -19.60 -2.77
CA SER A 115 -8.49 -20.34 -3.26
C SER A 115 -8.20 -21.60 -2.43
N LEU A 116 -8.48 -21.58 -1.13
CA LEU A 116 -8.27 -22.72 -0.22
C LEU A 116 -9.37 -23.78 -0.34
N GLN A 117 -10.62 -23.36 -0.61
CA GLN A 117 -11.75 -24.28 -0.80
C GLN A 117 -11.78 -24.91 -2.19
N SER A 118 -11.24 -24.22 -3.19
CA SER A 118 -11.22 -24.70 -4.56
C SER A 118 -10.25 -25.88 -4.77
N ASN A 119 -10.53 -26.72 -5.77
CA ASN A 119 -9.65 -27.82 -6.21
C ASN A 119 -8.40 -27.31 -6.98
N PHE A 120 -7.90 -26.12 -6.67
CA PHE A 120 -6.68 -25.59 -7.27
C PHE A 120 -5.45 -26.41 -6.88
N ASN A 121 -4.42 -26.34 -7.71
CA ASN A 121 -3.15 -26.97 -7.39
C ASN A 121 -2.62 -26.42 -6.05
N LEU A 122 -2.36 -27.33 -5.10
CA LEU A 122 -1.78 -27.04 -3.78
C LEU A 122 -0.51 -26.18 -3.86
N PHE A 123 0.23 -26.27 -4.96
CA PHE A 123 1.39 -25.42 -5.19
C PHE A 123 1.02 -23.94 -5.36
N ILE A 124 -0.05 -23.64 -6.10
CA ILE A 124 -0.51 -22.28 -6.37
C ILE A 124 -1.06 -21.64 -5.10
N THR A 125 -1.85 -22.38 -4.30
CA THR A 125 -2.40 -21.88 -3.04
C THR A 125 -1.29 -21.53 -2.03
N ARG A 126 -0.23 -22.35 -1.93
CA ARG A 126 0.98 -22.03 -1.14
C ARG A 126 1.69 -20.78 -1.62
N ILE A 127 1.80 -20.57 -2.94
CA ILE A 127 2.38 -19.35 -3.51
C ILE A 127 1.56 -18.13 -3.08
N ILE A 128 0.22 -18.20 -3.14
CA ILE A 128 -0.70 -17.12 -2.72
C ILE A 128 -0.44 -16.73 -1.26
N LEU A 129 -0.40 -17.72 -0.35
CA LEU A 129 -0.13 -17.51 1.08
C LEU A 129 1.25 -16.88 1.32
N LEU A 130 2.30 -17.38 0.66
CA LEU A 130 3.65 -16.79 0.76
C LEU A 130 3.68 -15.35 0.27
N GLY A 131 2.95 -15.04 -0.80
CA GLY A 131 2.79 -13.67 -1.25
C GLY A 131 2.22 -12.79 -0.14
N VAL A 132 1.14 -13.23 0.53
CA VAL A 132 0.49 -12.48 1.62
C VAL A 132 1.48 -12.16 2.75
N ILE A 133 2.34 -13.10 3.12
CA ILE A 133 3.40 -12.86 4.10
C ILE A 133 4.35 -11.77 3.61
N ILE A 134 4.79 -11.85 2.34
CA ILE A 134 5.67 -10.84 1.74
C ILE A 134 5.01 -9.44 1.72
N THR A 135 3.68 -9.34 1.52
CA THR A 135 2.97 -8.04 1.63
C THR A 135 3.14 -7.39 2.97
N ILE A 136 3.01 -8.19 4.03
CA ILE A 136 3.11 -7.69 5.41
C ILE A 136 4.53 -7.20 5.64
N ILE A 137 5.54 -7.99 5.26
CA ILE A 137 6.96 -7.66 5.45
C ILE A 137 7.31 -6.32 4.82
N TYR A 138 7.06 -6.11 3.51
CA TYR A 138 7.44 -4.84 2.88
C TYR A 138 6.57 -3.67 3.34
N SER A 139 5.31 -3.91 3.76
CA SER A 139 4.42 -2.84 4.23
C SER A 139 4.83 -2.36 5.62
N VAL A 140 5.14 -3.27 6.54
CA VAL A 140 5.70 -2.95 7.85
C VAL A 140 7.03 -2.24 7.69
N ARG A 141 7.94 -2.75 6.84
CA ARG A 141 9.22 -2.09 6.53
C ARG A 141 8.99 -0.64 6.12
N PHE A 142 8.10 -0.39 5.16
CA PHE A 142 7.79 0.95 4.68
C PHE A 142 7.30 1.90 5.80
N ILE A 143 6.41 1.42 6.68
CA ILE A 143 5.92 2.20 7.83
C ILE A 143 7.05 2.51 8.81
N LEU A 144 7.91 1.53 9.12
CA LEU A 144 9.04 1.72 10.04
C LEU A 144 9.99 2.82 9.54
N PHE A 145 10.33 2.83 8.24
CA PHE A 145 11.18 3.88 7.68
C PHE A 145 10.55 5.28 7.82
N ILE A 146 9.26 5.44 7.52
CA ILE A 146 8.60 6.75 7.58
C ILE A 146 8.45 7.27 9.01
N VAL A 147 8.16 6.39 9.96
CA VAL A 147 7.82 6.78 11.34
C VAL A 147 9.06 6.86 12.23
N LEU A 148 9.94 5.86 12.19
CA LEU A 148 10.99 5.69 13.21
C LEU A 148 12.35 6.27 12.82
N ASN A 149 12.65 6.40 11.53
CA ASN A 149 13.96 6.90 11.15
C ASN A 149 14.12 8.37 11.55
N PRO A 150 15.31 8.78 12.00
CA PRO A 150 15.62 10.18 12.16
C PRO A 150 15.61 10.88 10.80
N SER A 151 14.99 12.05 10.72
CA SER A 151 15.01 12.88 9.51
C SER A 151 16.43 13.35 9.23
N LEU A 152 17.01 12.95 8.09
CA LEU A 152 18.34 13.39 7.67
C LEU A 152 18.32 14.78 7.01
N HIS A 153 17.17 15.18 6.46
CA HIS A 153 16.95 16.49 5.86
C HIS A 153 15.96 17.32 6.67
N PRO A 154 16.19 18.64 6.84
CA PRO A 154 15.16 19.53 7.36
C PRO A 154 13.97 19.55 6.39
N SER A 155 12.77 19.31 6.88
CA SER A 155 11.55 19.52 6.10
C SER A 155 11.41 21.00 5.78
N ASN A 156 11.21 21.32 4.50
CA ASN A 156 10.90 22.69 4.11
C ASN A 156 9.46 23.01 4.56
N HIS A 157 9.32 23.60 5.75
CA HIS A 157 8.02 24.07 6.29
C HIS A 157 7.37 25.22 5.50
N SER A 158 7.92 25.61 4.35
CA SER A 158 7.46 26.74 3.55
C SER A 158 6.24 26.46 2.66
N THR A 159 5.59 25.30 2.78
CA THR A 159 4.49 24.87 1.87
C THR A 159 3.13 24.67 2.54
N THR A 160 2.84 25.43 3.61
CA THR A 160 1.59 25.35 4.38
C THR A 160 0.30 25.47 3.53
N ASN A 161 0.32 26.27 2.46
CA ASN A 161 -0.86 26.48 1.61
C ASN A 161 -1.13 25.32 0.64
N PHE A 162 -0.09 24.65 0.13
CA PHE A 162 -0.26 23.47 -0.73
C PHE A 162 -0.72 22.27 0.09
N ASP A 163 -0.23 22.16 1.32
CA ASP A 163 -0.63 21.11 2.25
C ASP A 163 -2.13 21.18 2.56
N ALA A 164 -2.68 22.38 2.80
CA ALA A 164 -4.10 22.57 3.07
C ALA A 164 -5.00 22.07 1.92
N ASN A 165 -4.63 22.37 0.67
CA ASN A 165 -5.39 21.93 -0.50
C ASN A 165 -5.27 20.42 -0.76
N LEU A 166 -4.13 19.81 -0.43
CA LEU A 166 -3.91 18.36 -0.56
C LEU A 166 -4.54 17.54 0.58
N ASN A 167 -4.72 18.13 1.75
CA ASN A 167 -5.32 17.44 2.89
C ASN A 167 -6.78 17.03 2.64
N LEU A 168 -7.55 17.85 1.91
CA LEU A 168 -8.95 17.56 1.58
C LEU A 168 -9.10 16.30 0.71
N PRO A 169 -8.44 16.15 -0.46
CA PRO A 169 -8.53 14.93 -1.25
C PRO A 169 -7.93 13.71 -0.52
N ILE A 170 -6.86 13.88 0.26
CA ILE A 170 -6.28 12.78 1.06
C ILE A 170 -7.31 12.26 2.08
N THR A 171 -7.95 13.16 2.83
CA THR A 171 -8.95 12.78 3.85
C THR A 171 -10.19 12.14 3.22
N ILE A 172 -10.71 12.68 2.12
CA ILE A 172 -11.84 12.07 1.39
C ILE A 172 -11.48 10.65 0.94
N ILE A 173 -10.31 10.45 0.33
CA ILE A 173 -9.92 9.12 -0.15
C ILE A 173 -9.68 8.17 1.03
N THR A 174 -9.10 8.64 2.15
CA THR A 174 -8.94 7.78 3.35
C THR A 174 -10.27 7.27 3.90
N LEU A 175 -11.33 8.07 3.81
CA LEU A 175 -12.66 7.66 4.24
C LEU A 175 -13.25 6.52 3.39
N TYR A 176 -12.81 6.36 2.13
CA TYR A 176 -13.20 5.19 1.32
C TYR A 176 -12.35 3.94 1.60
N VAL A 177 -11.24 4.09 2.32
CA VAL A 177 -10.35 2.96 2.68
C VAL A 177 -10.80 2.30 3.99
N ILE A 178 -11.30 3.11 4.92
CA ILE A 178 -11.99 2.69 6.14
C ILE A 178 -13.43 2.37 5.71
N PRO A 179 -13.97 1.18 5.98
CA PRO A 179 -15.26 0.73 5.44
C PRO A 179 -16.45 1.61 5.87
#